data_AF-A0A9X3XPW6-F1
#
_entry.id   AF-A0A9X3XPW6-F1
#
_cell.length_a   1.000
_cell.length_b   1.000
_cell.length_c   1.000
_cell.angle_alpha   90.00
_cell.angle_beta   90.00
_cell.angle_gamma   90.00
#
_symmetry.space_group_name_H-M   'P 1'
#
loop_
_entity.id
_entity.type
_entity.pdbx_description
1 polymer ?
#
loop_
_entity_poly.entity_id
_entity_poly.type
_entity_poly.pdbx_seq_one_letter_code
_entity_poly.pdbx_strand_id
1 'polypeptide(L)'
;MEIDNKNILNRLKRTEGQIRGIQKMIEDEKECMDIITQLSAVRSSIDRVMGMIVADNLKNCFEKPDSNPEEQAAKLEQAIKMIIKK
;
A
#
# COMPACT_ATOMS: atom_id res chain seq x y z
N MET A 1 -15.30 -5.91 -4.53
CA MET A 1 -13.89 -6.12 -4.17
C MET A 1 -13.88 -6.43 -2.68
N GLU A 2 -13.93 -7.70 -2.30
CA GLU A 2 -13.71 -8.09 -0.91
C GLU A 2 -12.20 -8.19 -0.71
N ILE A 3 -11.56 -7.02 -0.56
CA ILE A 3 -10.24 -6.97 0.05
C ILE A 3 -10.37 -7.71 1.38
N ASP A 4 -9.43 -8.60 1.72
CA ASP A 4 -9.25 -9.06 3.10
C ASP A 4 -8.89 -7.85 3.97
N ASN A 5 -9.94 -7.10 4.29
CA ASN A 5 -9.92 -5.73 4.76
C ASN A 5 -9.21 -5.67 6.10
N LYS A 6 -9.29 -6.74 6.89
CA LYS A 6 -8.72 -6.78 8.23
C LYS A 6 -7.20 -6.67 8.20
N ASN A 7 -6.53 -7.37 7.28
CA ASN A 7 -5.08 -7.35 7.19
C ASN A 7 -4.54 -6.00 6.69
N ILE A 8 -5.17 -5.42 5.67
CA ILE A 8 -4.78 -4.10 5.16
C ILE A 8 -5.06 -3.00 6.19
N LEU A 9 -6.24 -3.00 6.80
CA LEU A 9 -6.60 -2.04 7.85
C LEU A 9 -5.67 -2.13 9.06
N ASN A 10 -5.30 -3.34 9.49
CA ASN A 10 -4.35 -3.51 10.59
C ASN A 10 -2.97 -2.93 10.26
N ARG A 11 -2.49 -3.07 9.02
CA ARG A 11 -1.23 -2.45 8.58
C ARG A 11 -1.34 -0.93 8.57
N LEU A 12 -2.43 -0.39 8.04
CA LEU A 12 -2.66 1.07 8.03
C LEU A 12 -2.73 1.65 9.45
N LYS A 13 -3.42 0.99 10.38
CA LYS A 13 -3.44 1.39 11.81
C LYS A 13 -2.05 1.38 12.44
N ARG A 14 -1.20 0.41 12.08
CA ARG A 14 0.20 0.39 12.54
C ARG A 14 1.00 1.54 11.95
N THR A 15 0.86 1.81 10.65
CA THR A 15 1.51 2.94 9.99
C THR A 15 1.08 4.27 10.62
N GLU A 16 -0.20 4.43 10.96
CA GLU A 16 -0.72 5.59 11.68
C GLU A 16 0.00 5.76 13.03
N GLY A 17 0.14 4.68 13.81
CA GLY A 17 0.89 4.69 15.06
C GLY A 17 2.36 5.09 14.88
N GLN A 18 3.01 4.65 13.79
CA GLN A 18 4.38 5.06 13.47
C GLN A 18 4.47 6.55 13.14
N ILE A 19 3.52 7.10 12.39
CA ILE A 19 3.46 8.54 12.09
C ILE A 19 3.30 9.36 13.37
N ARG A 20 2.43 8.95 14.29
CA ARG A 20 2.30 9.59 15.61
C ARG A 20 3.60 9.53 16.42
N GLY A 21 4.31 8.40 16.34
CA GLY A 21 5.63 8.26 16.95
C GLY A 21 6.67 9.24 16.38
N ILE A 22 6.68 9.42 15.05
CA ILE A 22 7.57 10.37 14.37
C ILE A 22 7.24 11.82 14.77
N GLN A 23 5.96 12.18 14.87
CA GLN A 23 5.55 13.50 15.36
C GLN A 23 6.15 13.78 16.74
N LYS A 24 6.04 12.83 17.66
CA LYS A 24 6.64 12.94 18.98
C LYS A 24 8.19 13.03 18.94
N MET A 25 8.84 12.28 18.04
CA MET A 25 10.29 12.40 17.86
C MET A 25 10.71 13.81 17.41
N ILE A 26 9.90 14.47 16.58
CA ILE A 26 10.14 15.85 16.15
C ILE A 26 9.94 16.82 17.32
N GLU A 27 8.87 16.66 18.09
CA GLU A 27 8.59 17.44 19.30
C GLU A 27 9.68 17.28 20.37
N ASP A 28 10.22 16.08 20.51
CA ASP A 28 11.31 15.73 21.43
C ASP A 28 12.71 16.08 20.87
N GLU A 29 12.79 16.83 19.76
CA GLU A 29 14.03 17.27 19.09
C GLU A 29 15.04 16.12 18.83
N LYS A 30 14.55 14.96 18.38
CA LYS A 30 15.40 13.82 18.04
C LYS A 30 16.26 14.08 16.80
N GLU A 31 17.36 13.32 16.71
CA GLU A 31 18.30 13.37 15.59
C GLU A 31 17.61 13.16 14.24
N CYS A 32 17.99 13.99 13.26
CA CYS A 32 17.44 13.94 11.90
C CYS A 32 17.56 12.54 11.26
N MET A 33 18.68 11.84 11.50
CA MET A 33 18.91 10.50 10.96
C MET A 33 17.91 9.47 11.51
N ASP A 34 17.54 9.58 12.79
CA ASP A 34 16.55 8.68 13.40
C ASP A 34 15.15 8.94 12.82
N ILE A 35 14.79 10.22 12.64
CA ILE A 35 13.53 10.63 12.02
C ILE A 35 13.43 10.10 10.58
N ILE A 36 14.48 10.28 9.77
CA ILE A 36 14.53 9.79 8.38
C ILE A 36 14.42 8.26 8.33
N THR A 37 15.04 7.56 9.29
CA THR A 37 14.94 6.10 9.41
C THR A 37 13.50 5.66 9.65
N GLN A 38 12.79 6.33 10.56
CA GLN A 38 11.38 6.01 10.84
C GLN A 38 10.45 6.37 9.67
N LEU A 39 10.67 7.52 9.01
CA LEU A 39 9.93 7.89 7.80
C LEU A 39 10.14 6.88 6.66
N SER A 40 11.35 6.37 6.51
CA SER A 40 11.66 5.31 5.54
C SER A 40 10.94 4.00 5.86
N ALA A 41 10.79 3.67 7.14
CA ALA A 41 9.99 2.53 7.58
C ALA A 41 8.49 2.72 7.27
N VAL A 42 7.96 3.93 7.47
CA VAL A 42 6.58 4.29 7.10
C VAL A 42 6.38 4.16 5.60
N ARG A 43 7.27 4.72 4.77
CA ARG A 43 7.23 4.58 3.31
C ARG A 43 7.17 3.10 2.90
N SER A 44 8.07 2.29 3.45
CA SER A 44 8.12 0.85 3.18
C SER A 44 6.85 0.11 3.60
N SER A 45 6.16 0.56 4.67
CA SER A 45 4.89 -0.01 5.10
C SER A 45 3.77 0.33 4.10
N ILE A 46 3.71 1.58 3.63
CA ILE A 46 2.74 2.05 2.64
C ILE A 46 2.94 1.33 1.31
N ASP A 47 4.19 1.20 0.83
CA ASP A 47 4.51 0.49 -0.41
C ASP A 47 4.00 -0.96 -0.38
N ARG A 48 4.12 -1.64 0.77
CA ARG A 48 3.55 -2.99 0.94
C ARG A 48 2.04 -3.00 0.88
N VAL A 49 1.37 -2.03 1.50
CA VAL A 49 -0.10 -1.94 1.45
C VAL A 49 -0.57 -1.69 0.03
N MET A 50 0.07 -0.79 -0.72
CA MET A 50 -0.23 -0.56 -2.14
C MET A 50 -0.06 -1.86 -2.94
N GLY A 51 1.06 -2.58 -2.75
CA GLY A 51 1.31 -3.85 -3.41
C GLY A 51 0.24 -4.91 -3.10
N MET A 52 -0.23 -4.99 -1.85
CA MET A 52 -1.31 -5.91 -1.46
C MET A 52 -2.62 -5.58 -2.18
N ILE A 53 -2.99 -4.30 -2.28
CA ILE A 53 -4.21 -3.87 -2.97
C ILE A 53 -4.13 -4.22 -4.46
N VAL A 54 -2.99 -3.95 -5.11
CA VAL A 54 -2.84 -4.27 -6.53
C VAL A 54 -2.83 -5.78 -6.76
N ALA A 55 -2.16 -6.55 -5.90
CA ALA A 55 -2.17 -8.02 -5.99
C ALA A 55 -3.60 -8.59 -5.85
N ASP A 56 -4.40 -8.04 -4.92
CA ASP A 56 -5.80 -8.43 -4.78
C ASP A 56 -6.64 -8.05 -6.02
N ASN A 57 -6.41 -6.87 -6.59
CA ASN A 57 -7.06 -6.45 -7.82
C ASN A 57 -6.71 -7.37 -9.01
N LEU A 58 -5.44 -7.74 -9.16
CA LEU A 58 -4.98 -8.69 -10.18
C LEU A 58 -5.62 -10.07 -9.98
N LYS A 59 -5.63 -10.57 -8.75
CA LYS A 59 -6.27 -11.85 -8.39
C LYS A 59 -7.75 -11.84 -8.77
N ASN A 60 -8.46 -10.76 -8.44
CA ASN A 60 -9.88 -10.60 -8.80
C ASN A 60 -10.09 -10.61 -10.33
N CYS A 61 -9.18 -10.03 -11.12
CA CYS A 61 -9.26 -10.09 -12.59
C CYS A 61 -9.19 -11.54 -13.10
N PHE A 62 -8.42 -12.42 -12.45
CA PHE A 62 -8.34 -13.84 -12.83
C PHE A 62 -9.51 -14.68 -12.31
N GLU A 63 -9.97 -14.45 -11.08
CA GLU A 63 -11.07 -15.22 -10.48
C GLU A 63 -12.44 -14.82 -11.03
N LYS A 64 -12.59 -13.58 -11.49
CA LYS A 64 -13.83 -13.02 -12.04
C LYS A 64 -13.52 -12.29 -13.35
N PRO A 65 -13.17 -13.03 -14.41
CA PRO A 65 -12.86 -12.43 -15.70
C PRO A 65 -14.08 -11.73 -16.28
N ASP A 66 -13.83 -10.61 -16.94
CA ASP A 66 -14.88 -9.90 -17.67
C ASP A 66 -15.36 -10.70 -18.88
N SER A 67 -16.64 -10.56 -19.19
CA SER A 67 -17.23 -11.13 -20.41
C SER A 67 -16.68 -10.48 -21.68
N ASN A 68 -16.21 -9.22 -21.58
CA ASN A 68 -15.58 -8.50 -22.67
C ASN A 68 -14.03 -8.62 -22.59
N PRO A 69 -13.36 -9.26 -23.56
CA PRO A 69 -11.90 -9.40 -23.58
C PRO A 69 -11.15 -8.06 -23.57
N GLU A 70 -11.70 -7.01 -24.19
CA GLU A 70 -11.05 -5.69 -24.22
C GLU A 70 -11.08 -5.01 -22.85
N GLU A 71 -12.20 -5.10 -22.14
CA GLU A 71 -12.33 -4.59 -20.77
C GLU A 71 -11.45 -5.36 -19.78
N GLN A 72 -11.35 -6.68 -19.95
CA GLN A 72 -10.44 -7.51 -19.17
C GLN A 72 -8.98 -7.10 -19.38
N ALA A 73 -8.56 -6.87 -20.63
CA ALA A 73 -7.21 -6.43 -20.95
C ALA A 73 -6.91 -5.04 -20.36
N ALA A 74 -7.86 -4.11 -20.43
CA ALA A 74 -7.72 -2.77 -19.87
C ALA A 74 -7.56 -2.78 -18.33
N LYS A 75 -8.36 -3.60 -17.63
CA LYS A 75 -8.26 -3.77 -16.17
C LYS A 75 -6.90 -4.33 -15.76
N LEU A 76 -6.41 -5.34 -16.48
CA LEU A 76 -5.10 -5.93 -16.24
C LEU A 76 -3.96 -4.92 -16.48
N GLU A 77 -4.01 -4.16 -17.57
CA GLU A 77 -3.02 -3.13 -17.88
C GLU A 77 -2.99 -2.04 -16.81
N GLN A 78 -4.16 -1.61 -16.32
CA GLN A 78 -4.27 -0.64 -15.25
C GLN A 78 -3.61 -1.13 -13.96
N ALA A 79 -3.87 -2.38 -13.56
CA ALA A 79 -3.27 -2.98 -12.38
C ALA A 79 -1.75 -3.11 -12.50
N ILE A 80 -1.25 -3.53 -13.67
CA ILE A 80 0.20 -3.59 -13.95
C ILE A 80 0.85 -2.19 -13.84
N LYS A 81 0.22 -1.15 -14.38
CA LYS A 81 0.72 0.24 -14.29
C LYS A 81 0.85 0.73 -12.85
N MET A 82 -0.02 0.27 -11.93
CA MET A 82 0.07 0.63 -10.51
C MET A 82 1.31 0.06 -9.81
N ILE A 83 1.92 -1.02 -10.32
CA ILE A 83 3.16 -1.61 -9.76
C ILE A 83 4.41 -1.00 -10.41
N ILE A 84 4.36 -0.70 -11.71
CA ILE A 84 5.54 -0.27 -12.48
C ILE A 84 5.88 1.21 -12.25
N LYS A 85 4.91 2.06 -11.88
CA LYS A 85 5.20 3.45 -11.50
C LYS A 85 5.93 3.49 -10.14
N LYS A 86 7.27 3.41 -10.20
CA LYS A 86 8.18 3.91 -9.17
C LYS A 86 8.43 5.40 -9.36
#